data_AF-A0A1B2EZU6-F1
#
_entry.id   AF-A0A1B2EZU6-F1
#
_cell.length_a   1.000
_cell.length_b   1.000
_cell.length_c   1.000
_cell.angle_alpha   90.00
_cell.angle_beta   90.00
_cell.angle_gamma   90.00
#
_symmetry.space_group_name_H-M   'P 1'
#
loop_
_entity.id
_entity.type
_entity.pdbx_description
1 polymer ?
#
loop_
_entity_poly.entity_id
_entity_poly.type
_entity_poly.pdbx_seq_one_letter_code
_entity_poly.pdbx_strand_id
1 'polypeptide(L)'
;MSSNQARHPAADFLQGYVDRLVDLWRERAKVSRDLKDARKANPAGVPALQKEIRSIDADIRKVRAEAAQQGFAVKAIEIVARESIETEAQRRKREELEIVVDLYRKALGLGGRKLV
;
A
#
# COMPACT_ATOMS: atom_id res chain seq x y z
N MET A 1 -19.13 21.42 23.81
CA MET A 1 -18.60 20.06 23.57
C MET A 1 -18.40 19.88 22.07
N SER A 2 -17.15 19.82 21.63
CA SER A 2 -16.64 18.97 20.55
C SER A 2 -15.29 19.52 20.13
N SER A 3 -14.25 18.84 20.62
CA SER A 3 -12.85 19.06 20.29
C SER A 3 -12.67 18.85 18.79
N ASN A 4 -12.64 19.94 18.03
CA ASN A 4 -12.22 19.91 16.64
C ASN A 4 -10.70 19.70 16.64
N GLN A 5 -10.26 18.45 16.83
CA GLN A 5 -8.86 18.06 16.85
C GLN A 5 -8.22 18.55 15.54
N ALA A 6 -7.31 19.52 15.64
CA ALA A 6 -6.49 19.95 14.52
C ALA A 6 -5.85 18.70 13.90
N ARG A 7 -6.20 18.40 12.64
CA ARG A 7 -5.53 17.34 11.88
C ARG A 7 -4.03 17.64 11.93
N HIS A 8 -3.25 16.71 12.46
CA HIS A 8 -1.81 16.88 12.54
C HIS A 8 -1.27 16.95 11.11
N PRO A 9 -0.45 17.96 10.74
CA PRO A 9 0.09 18.09 9.39
C PRO A 9 0.75 16.80 8.88
N ALA A 10 1.43 16.07 9.78
CA ALA A 10 2.07 14.79 9.48
C ALA A 10 1.09 13.68 9.05
N ALA A 11 -0.14 13.67 9.57
CA ALA A 11 -1.15 12.70 9.19
C ALA A 11 -1.69 12.98 7.78
N ASP A 12 -1.87 14.26 7.42
CA ASP A 12 -2.29 14.65 6.07
C ASP A 12 -1.18 14.34 5.04
N PHE A 13 0.09 14.55 5.38
CA PHE A 13 1.21 14.12 4.53
C PHE A 13 1.28 12.60 4.36
N LEU A 14 1.12 11.84 5.45
CA LEU A 14 1.09 10.38 5.41
C LEU A 14 -0.02 9.88 4.49
N GLN A 15 -1.24 10.42 4.65
CA GLN A 15 -2.39 10.05 3.83
C GLN A 15 -2.13 10.37 2.35
N GLY A 16 -1.54 11.53 2.04
CA GLY A 16 -1.19 11.90 0.66
C GLY A 16 -0.21 10.92 0.00
N TYR A 17 0.77 10.39 0.75
CA TYR A 17 1.66 9.34 0.22
C TYR A 17 0.96 8.01 0.02
N VAL A 18 0.07 7.63 0.96
CA VAL A 18 -0.75 6.42 0.85
C VAL A 18 -1.63 6.48 -0.40
N ASP A 19 -2.39 7.56 -0.58
CA ASP A 19 -3.32 7.72 -1.69
C ASP A 19 -2.60 7.68 -3.05
N ARG A 20 -1.46 8.37 -3.16
CA ARG A 20 -0.64 8.32 -4.37
C ARG A 20 -0.13 6.91 -4.69
N LEU A 21 0.30 6.14 -3.69
CA LEU A 21 0.72 4.75 -3.90
C LEU A 21 -0.46 3.87 -4.32
N VAL A 22 -1.64 4.07 -3.72
CA VAL A 22 -2.86 3.34 -4.05
C VAL A 22 -3.22 3.53 -5.52
N ASP A 23 -3.24 4.77 -5.99
CA ASP A 23 -3.59 5.09 -7.37
C ASP A 23 -2.59 4.47 -8.35
N LEU A 24 -1.29 4.63 -8.09
CA LEU A 24 -0.23 4.04 -8.93
C LEU A 24 -0.29 2.51 -8.94
N TRP A 25 -0.62 1.86 -7.82
CA TRP A 25 -0.75 0.40 -7.79
C TRP A 25 -2.00 -0.11 -8.53
N ARG A 26 -3.11 0.61 -8.44
CA ARG A 26 -4.32 0.31 -9.22
C ARG A 26 -4.07 0.46 -10.71
N GLU A 27 -3.41 1.53 -11.10
CA GLU A 27 -3.02 1.78 -12.49
C GLU A 27 -2.07 0.68 -12.99
N ARG A 28 -1.00 0.40 -12.25
CA ARG A 28 -0.06 -0.69 -12.56
C ARG A 28 -0.76 -2.03 -12.72
N ALA A 29 -1.71 -2.35 -11.83
CA ALA A 29 -2.47 -3.59 -11.89
C ALA A 29 -3.41 -3.65 -13.10
N LYS A 30 -3.99 -2.53 -13.52
CA LYS A 30 -4.77 -2.42 -14.77
C LYS A 30 -3.87 -2.67 -15.98
N VAL A 31 -2.78 -1.90 -16.13
CA VAL A 31 -1.86 -2.03 -17.28
C VAL A 31 -1.23 -3.42 -17.33
N SER A 32 -0.96 -4.05 -16.18
CA SER A 32 -0.45 -5.43 -16.12
C SER A 32 -1.46 -6.46 -16.63
N ARG A 33 -2.76 -6.26 -16.39
CA ARG A 33 -3.82 -7.10 -16.96
C ARG A 33 -3.92 -6.88 -18.47
N ASP A 34 -3.95 -5.62 -18.91
CA ASP A 34 -4.00 -5.27 -20.33
C ASP A 34 -2.79 -5.84 -21.09
N LEU A 35 -1.60 -5.80 -20.50
CA LEU A 35 -0.37 -6.40 -21.04
C LEU A 35 -0.50 -7.92 -21.21
N LYS A 36 -1.11 -8.61 -20.23
CA LYS A 36 -1.34 -10.06 -20.29
C LYS A 36 -2.29 -10.41 -21.44
N ASP A 37 -3.32 -9.61 -21.65
CA ASP A 37 -4.31 -9.81 -22.70
C ASP A 37 -3.74 -9.46 -24.08
N ALA A 38 -2.99 -8.35 -24.19
CA ALA A 38 -2.29 -7.95 -25.40
C ALA A 38 -1.28 -9.01 -25.88
N ARG A 39 -0.55 -9.66 -24.96
CA ARG A 39 0.35 -10.77 -25.31
C ARG A 39 -0.37 -11.94 -26.00
N LYS A 40 -1.66 -12.13 -25.74
CA LYS A 40 -2.46 -13.21 -26.34
C LYS A 40 -3.15 -12.78 -27.63
N ALA A 41 -3.65 -11.55 -27.69
CA ALA A 41 -4.56 -11.10 -28.75
C ALA A 41 -3.98 -10.05 -29.70
N ASN A 42 -3.05 -9.20 -29.23
CA ASN A 42 -2.48 -8.12 -30.03
C ASN A 42 -1.04 -7.76 -29.58
N PRO A 43 -0.03 -8.53 -30.02
CA PRO A 43 1.36 -8.34 -29.60
C PRO A 43 1.95 -6.96 -29.94
N ALA A 44 1.41 -6.24 -30.92
CA ALA A 44 1.92 -4.93 -31.34
C ALA A 44 1.81 -3.85 -30.25
N GLY A 45 0.82 -3.95 -29.35
CA GLY A 45 0.64 -3.02 -28.22
C GLY A 45 1.54 -3.29 -27.01
N VAL A 46 2.22 -4.43 -26.98
CA VAL A 46 3.04 -4.88 -25.83
C VAL A 46 4.17 -3.90 -25.46
N PRO A 47 4.96 -3.34 -26.40
CA PRO A 47 6.05 -2.43 -26.05
C PRO A 47 5.56 -1.13 -25.38
N ALA A 48 4.41 -0.61 -25.79
CA ALA A 48 3.81 0.58 -25.20
C ALA A 48 3.40 0.34 -23.75
N LEU A 49 2.67 -0.74 -23.49
CA LEU A 49 2.25 -1.14 -22.14
C LEU A 49 3.45 -1.44 -21.22
N GLN A 50 4.53 -2.02 -21.76
CA GLN A 50 5.79 -2.22 -21.01
C GLN A 50 6.49 -0.89 -20.68
N LYS A 51 6.40 0.11 -21.54
CA LYS A 51 6.93 1.46 -21.26
C LYS A 51 6.11 2.13 -20.17
N GLU A 52 4.79 2.00 -20.22
CA GLU A 52 3.86 2.54 -19.23
C GLU A 52 4.10 1.95 -17.84
N ILE A 53 4.22 0.62 -17.70
CA ILE A 53 4.56 -0.03 -16.42
C ILE A 53 5.90 0.53 -15.86
N ARG A 54 6.91 0.72 -16.72
CA ARG A 54 8.20 1.27 -16.28
C ARG A 54 8.08 2.72 -15.80
N SER A 55 7.20 3.51 -16.41
CA SER A 55 6.88 4.87 -15.96
C SER A 55 6.25 4.83 -14.57
N ILE A 56 5.21 4.02 -14.39
CA ILE A 56 4.51 3.86 -13.11
C ILE A 56 5.48 3.37 -12.02
N ASP A 57 6.36 2.42 -12.34
CA ASP A 57 7.40 1.94 -11.42
C ASP A 57 8.44 3.03 -11.05
N ALA A 58 8.68 4.00 -11.93
CA ALA A 58 9.51 5.17 -11.61
C ALA A 58 8.77 6.14 -10.68
N ASP A 59 7.48 6.38 -10.91
CA ASP A 59 6.66 7.24 -10.07
C ASP A 59 6.49 6.65 -8.66
N ILE A 60 6.27 5.34 -8.53
CA ILE A 60 6.24 4.65 -7.24
C ILE A 60 7.56 4.86 -6.48
N ARG A 61 8.71 4.74 -7.17
CA ARG A 61 10.03 4.99 -6.56
C ARG A 61 10.17 6.43 -6.09
N LYS A 62 9.65 7.39 -6.86
CA LYS A 62 9.66 8.81 -6.51
C LYS A 62 8.83 9.08 -5.24
N VAL A 63 7.60 8.54 -5.16
CA VAL A 63 6.74 8.67 -3.97
C VAL A 63 7.44 8.12 -2.72
N ARG A 64 8.07 6.95 -2.84
CA ARG A 64 8.84 6.34 -1.74
C ARG A 64 10.03 7.18 -1.31
N ALA A 65 10.76 7.75 -2.26
CA ALA A 65 11.91 8.61 -1.99
C ALA A 65 11.47 9.90 -1.28
N GLU A 66 10.39 10.54 -1.75
CA GLU A 66 9.81 11.73 -1.12
C GLU A 66 9.38 11.44 0.33
N ALA A 67 8.67 10.33 0.56
CA ALA A 67 8.25 9.93 1.90
C ALA A 67 9.45 9.67 2.84
N ALA A 68 10.50 9.01 2.34
CA ALA A 68 11.73 8.77 3.10
C ALA A 68 12.46 10.07 3.45
N GLN A 69 12.52 11.04 2.53
CA GLN A 69 13.12 12.36 2.76
C GLN A 69 12.38 13.14 3.86
N GLN A 70 11.07 12.94 3.99
CA GLN A 70 10.26 13.53 5.06
C GLN A 70 10.32 12.74 6.38
N GLY A 71 11.15 11.70 6.47
CA GLY A 71 11.35 10.90 7.68
C GLY A 71 10.28 9.84 7.94
N PHE A 72 9.38 9.58 6.98
CA PHE A 72 8.38 8.52 7.14
C PHE A 72 8.98 7.13 6.91
N ALA A 73 8.48 6.15 7.68
CA ALA A 73 8.79 4.75 7.45
C ALA A 73 8.08 4.24 6.18
N VAL A 74 8.80 4.18 5.06
CA VAL A 74 8.26 3.76 3.74
C VAL A 74 7.51 2.43 3.82
N LYS A 75 8.04 1.45 4.55
CA LYS A 75 7.37 0.15 4.73
C LYS A 75 6.00 0.28 5.40
N ALA A 76 5.85 1.18 6.37
CA ALA A 76 4.57 1.41 7.04
C ALA A 76 3.55 2.03 6.09
N ILE A 77 3.96 3.04 5.31
CA ILE A 77 3.11 3.63 4.26
C ILE A 77 2.67 2.57 3.26
N GLU A 78 3.60 1.71 2.82
CA GLU A 78 3.26 0.63 1.89
C GLU A 78 2.27 -0.38 2.48
N ILE A 79 2.39 -0.73 3.76
CA ILE A 79 1.44 -1.63 4.42
C ILE A 79 0.05 -0.99 4.41
N VAL A 80 -0.07 0.26 4.85
CA VAL A 80 -1.34 0.99 4.88
C VAL A 80 -1.94 1.10 3.47
N ALA A 81 -1.14 1.43 2.47
CA ALA A 81 -1.58 1.49 1.07
C ALA A 81 -2.00 0.12 0.51
N ARG A 82 -1.44 -0.99 1.00
CA ARG A 82 -1.84 -2.33 0.54
C ARG A 82 -3.18 -2.69 1.14
N GLU A 83 -3.34 -2.45 2.43
CA GLU A 83 -4.59 -2.70 3.16
C GLU A 83 -5.78 -1.92 2.59
N SER A 84 -5.55 -0.71 2.08
CA SER A 84 -6.60 0.11 1.47
C SER A 84 -7.07 -0.37 0.09
N ILE A 85 -6.33 -1.28 -0.56
CA ILE A 85 -6.72 -1.91 -1.83
C ILE A 85 -7.03 -3.40 -1.71
N GLU A 86 -7.00 -3.95 -0.49
CA GLU A 86 -7.36 -5.34 -0.24
C GLU A 86 -8.83 -5.61 -0.61
N THR A 87 -9.05 -6.77 -1.22
CA THR A 87 -10.38 -7.35 -1.30
C THR A 87 -10.86 -7.81 0.09
N GLU A 88 -12.17 -7.93 0.29
CA GLU A 88 -12.72 -8.43 1.54
C GLU A 88 -12.17 -9.81 1.92
N ALA A 89 -11.97 -10.69 0.93
CA ALA A 89 -11.36 -12.01 1.15
C ALA A 89 -9.91 -11.93 1.63
N GLN A 90 -9.12 -10.99 1.11
CA GLN A 90 -7.74 -10.76 1.57
C GLN A 90 -7.73 -10.18 2.99
N ARG A 91 -8.62 -9.22 3.25
CA ARG A 91 -8.78 -8.63 4.58
C ARG A 91 -9.13 -9.67 5.63
N ARG A 92 -10.11 -10.54 5.34
CA ARG A 92 -10.49 -11.64 6.24
C ARG A 92 -9.31 -12.58 6.53
N LYS A 93 -8.54 -12.96 5.51
CA LYS A 93 -7.33 -13.79 5.70
C LYS A 93 -6.28 -13.13 6.59
N ARG A 94 -6.10 -11.82 6.46
CA ARG A 94 -5.19 -11.05 7.33
C ARG A 94 -5.70 -11.02 8.77
N GLU A 95 -6.98 -10.74 8.98
CA GLU A 95 -7.61 -10.74 10.29
C GLU A 95 -7.52 -12.12 10.98
N GLU A 96 -7.75 -13.20 10.23
CA GLU A 96 -7.54 -14.58 10.71
C GLU A 96 -6.09 -14.82 11.17
N LEU A 97 -5.11 -14.36 10.39
CA LEU A 97 -3.70 -14.46 10.76
C LEU A 97 -3.38 -13.63 12.02
N GLU A 98 -3.92 -12.42 12.13
CA GLU A 98 -3.72 -11.55 13.30
C GLU A 98 -4.25 -12.20 14.58
N ILE A 99 -5.44 -12.82 14.54
CA ILE A 99 -6.02 -13.57 15.67
C ILE A 99 -5.06 -14.68 16.13
N VAL A 100 -4.51 -15.45 15.18
CA VAL A 100 -3.56 -16.53 15.48
C VAL A 100 -2.26 -15.98 16.06
N VAL A 101 -1.69 -14.93 15.46
CA VAL A 101 -0.46 -14.29 15.95
C VAL A 101 -0.65 -13.75 17.37
N ASP A 102 -1.78 -13.12 17.65
CA ASP A 102 -2.08 -12.57 18.97
C ASP A 102 -2.30 -13.67 20.01
N LEU A 103 -2.87 -14.82 19.62
CA LEU A 103 -2.92 -16.00 20.48
C LEU A 103 -1.50 -16.46 20.88
N TYR A 104 -0.59 -16.58 19.91
CA TYR A 104 0.81 -16.94 20.16
C TYR A 104 1.53 -15.89 21.02
N ARG A 105 1.35 -14.59 20.75
CA ARG A 105 1.93 -13.52 21.56
C ARG A 105 1.46 -13.58 23.01
N LYS A 106 0.18 -13.87 23.24
CA LYS A 106 -0.37 -14.06 24.59
C LYS A 106 0.24 -15.29 25.27
N ALA A 107 0.31 -16.42 24.57
CA ALA A 107 0.91 -17.66 25.10
C ALA A 107 2.39 -17.49 25.47
N LEU A 108 3.13 -16.67 24.72
CA LEU A 108 4.54 -16.35 24.97
C LEU A 108 4.75 -15.21 25.98
N GLY A 109 3.69 -14.66 26.58
CA GLY A 109 3.79 -13.52 27.49
C GLY A 109 4.22 -12.20 26.84
N LEU A 110 4.19 -12.12 25.51
CA LEU A 110 4.53 -10.93 24.72
C LEU A 110 3.35 -9.96 24.57
N GLY A 111 2.13 -10.38 24.94
CA GLY A 111 0.88 -9.62 24.72
C GLY A 111 0.60 -8.44 25.66
N GLY A 112 1.60 -7.88 26.35
CA GLY A 112 1.36 -6.98 27.49
C GLY A 112 2.24 -5.73 27.62
N ARG A 113 3.17 -5.44 26.71
CA ARG A 113 3.92 -4.16 26.80
C ARG A 113 3.05 -3.02 26.27
N LYS A 114 2.25 -2.42 27.17
CA LYS A 114 1.84 -1.02 27.05
C LYS A 114 3.13 -0.22 26.79
N LEU A 115 3.22 0.39 25.62
CA LEU A 115 4.16 1.49 25.38
C LEU A 115 3.70 2.62 26.31
N VAL A 116 4.41 2.79 27.42
CA VAL A 116 4.39 3.99 28.27
C VAL A 116 5.41 4.95 27.70
#